data_AF-A0A520VXZ4-F1
#
_entry.id   AF-A0A520VXZ4-F1
#
_cell.length_a   1.000
_cell.length_b   1.000
_cell.length_c   1.000
_cell.angle_alpha   90.00
_cell.angle_beta   90.00
_cell.angle_gamma   90.00
#
_symmetry.space_group_name_H-M   'P 1'
#
loop_
_entity.id
_entity.type
_entity.pdbx_description
1 polymer ?
#
loop_
_entity_poly.entity_id
_entity_poly.type
_entity_poly.pdbx_seq_one_letter_code
_entity_poly.pdbx_strand_id
1 'polypeptide(L)'
;MWSVKKVNNDSRIVQQQIGRELRSDSEVTCRCHLDIPAVIKVPPKLNDGTPFPTTYWLTCPMYNKKIGSLESQGLIKELDKELENNPDLKEKWQSRQKSYQAEREELANDNSGPQATGGVGGAAESI
;
A
#
# COMPACT_ATOMS: atom_id res chain seq x y z
N MET A 1 -19.37 -6.11 -35.91
CA MET A 1 -18.56 -5.33 -34.95
C MET A 1 -18.92 -5.78 -33.54
N TRP A 2 -18.22 -6.77 -32.98
CA TRP A 2 -18.47 -7.23 -31.61
C TRP A 2 -17.63 -6.37 -30.65
N SER A 3 -18.30 -5.49 -29.92
CA SER A 3 -17.68 -4.75 -28.81
C SER A 3 -17.55 -5.70 -27.64
N VAL A 4 -16.37 -6.28 -27.46
CA VAL A 4 -16.02 -7.01 -26.25
C VAL A 4 -15.95 -5.98 -25.12
N LYS A 5 -16.97 -5.92 -24.26
CA LYS A 5 -16.87 -5.23 -22.97
C LYS A 5 -15.66 -5.81 -22.25
N LYS A 6 -14.62 -4.99 -22.04
CA LYS A 6 -13.45 -5.36 -21.23
C LYS A 6 -13.96 -5.65 -19.82
N VAL A 7 -14.14 -6.94 -19.49
CA VAL A 7 -14.47 -7.36 -18.13
C VAL A 7 -13.28 -6.96 -17.26
N ASN A 8 -13.48 -5.99 -16.37
CA ASN A 8 -12.44 -5.61 -15.44
C ASN A 8 -12.24 -6.76 -14.43
N ASN A 9 -11.21 -7.56 -14.67
CA ASN A 9 -10.90 -8.77 -13.90
C ASN A 9 -9.84 -8.51 -12.81
N ASP A 10 -9.59 -7.24 -12.49
CA ASP A 10 -8.54 -6.82 -11.56
C ASP A 10 -8.66 -7.51 -10.20
N SER A 11 -9.86 -7.61 -9.64
CA SER A 11 -10.09 -8.28 -8.35
C SER A 11 -9.64 -9.74 -8.37
N ARG A 12 -9.97 -10.48 -9.44
CA ARG A 12 -9.53 -11.87 -9.62
C ARG A 12 -8.02 -11.97 -9.78
N ILE A 13 -7.41 -11.07 -10.54
CA ILE A 13 -5.95 -11.04 -10.70
C ILE A 13 -5.28 -10.80 -9.34
N VAL A 14 -5.76 -9.80 -8.59
CA VAL A 14 -5.26 -9.48 -7.26
C VAL A 14 -5.40 -10.67 -6.31
N GLN A 15 -6.55 -11.35 -6.30
CA GLN A 15 -6.76 -12.56 -5.48
C GLN A 15 -5.77 -13.68 -5.81
N GLN A 16 -5.48 -13.89 -7.10
CA GLN A 16 -4.45 -14.85 -7.53
C GLN A 16 -3.05 -14.42 -7.08
N GLN A 17 -2.73 -13.12 -7.15
CA GLN A 17 -1.44 -12.59 -6.71
C GLN A 17 -1.21 -12.77 -5.21
N ILE A 18 -2.24 -12.55 -4.38
CA ILE A 18 -2.15 -12.66 -2.91
C ILE A 18 -2.44 -14.08 -2.39
N GLY A 19 -2.91 -14.99 -3.25
CA GLY A 19 -3.21 -16.38 -2.92
C GLY A 19 -4.45 -16.58 -2.03
N ARG A 20 -5.35 -15.59 -1.95
CA ARG A 20 -6.57 -15.63 -1.12
C ARG A 20 -7.64 -14.68 -1.66
N GLU A 21 -8.87 -14.84 -1.20
CA GLU A 21 -9.96 -13.91 -1.53
C GLU A 21 -9.75 -12.52 -0.88
N LEU A 22 -10.27 -11.49 -1.55
CA LEU A 22 -10.30 -10.14 -1.00
C LEU A 22 -11.40 -10.03 0.06
N ARG A 23 -11.05 -9.52 1.24
CA ARG A 23 -11.97 -9.37 2.38
C ARG A 23 -12.71 -8.03 2.42
N SER A 24 -12.39 -7.13 1.50
CA SER A 24 -13.02 -5.82 1.33
C SER A 24 -12.85 -5.34 -0.10
N ASP A 25 -13.61 -4.32 -0.48
CA ASP A 25 -13.44 -3.66 -1.76
C ASP A 25 -12.03 -3.04 -1.85
N SER A 26 -11.49 -3.01 -3.07
CA SER A 26 -10.16 -2.48 -3.34
C SER A 26 -10.12 -1.83 -4.72
N GLU A 27 -9.34 -0.76 -4.85
CA GLU A 27 -9.13 -0.04 -6.11
C GLU A 27 -7.69 -0.24 -6.60
N VAL A 28 -7.49 -0.50 -7.90
CA VAL A 28 -6.14 -0.57 -8.47
C VAL A 28 -5.60 0.84 -8.68
N THR A 29 -4.53 1.21 -7.97
CA THR A 29 -3.91 2.54 -8.05
C THR A 29 -2.66 2.57 -8.94
N CYS A 30 -2.04 1.42 -9.15
CA CYS A 30 -0.85 1.30 -10.00
C CYS A 30 -0.87 -0.03 -10.76
N ARG A 31 -0.40 -0.01 -12.01
CA ARG A 31 -0.17 -1.20 -12.83
C ARG A 31 1.32 -1.35 -13.14
N CYS A 32 1.80 -2.58 -13.28
CA CYS A 32 3.17 -2.84 -13.71
C CYS A 32 3.32 -2.67 -15.22
N HIS A 33 4.54 -2.82 -15.75
CA HIS A 33 4.85 -2.72 -17.18
C HIS A 33 4.14 -3.78 -18.07
N LEU A 34 3.48 -4.78 -17.47
CA LEU A 34 2.65 -5.77 -18.17
C LEU A 34 1.15 -5.44 -18.12
N ASP A 35 0.78 -4.23 -17.67
CA ASP A 35 -0.61 -3.78 -17.45
C ASP A 35 -1.37 -4.60 -16.38
N ILE A 36 -0.66 -5.28 -15.50
CA ILE A 36 -1.21 -6.09 -14.40
C ILE A 36 -1.28 -5.21 -13.14
N PRO A 37 -2.35 -5.29 -12.30
CA PRO A 37 -2.40 -4.62 -11.01
C PRO A 37 -1.13 -4.84 -10.20
N ALA A 38 -0.51 -3.73 -9.77
CA ALA A 38 0.69 -3.73 -8.96
C ALA A 38 0.39 -3.33 -7.53
N VAL A 39 -0.34 -2.23 -7.35
CA VAL A 39 -0.73 -1.71 -6.05
C VAL A 39 -2.23 -1.52 -6.02
N ILE A 40 -2.84 -1.96 -4.93
CA ILE A 40 -4.24 -1.69 -4.62
C ILE A 40 -4.36 -0.73 -3.44
N LYS A 41 -5.42 0.08 -3.46
CA LYS A 41 -5.88 0.87 -2.32
C LYS A 41 -6.98 0.09 -1.60
N VAL A 42 -6.82 -0.07 -0.29
CA VAL A 42 -7.74 -0.82 0.57
C VAL A 42 -8.22 0.05 1.73
N PRO A 43 -9.45 -0.16 2.20
CA PRO A 43 -9.98 0.58 3.34
C PRO A 43 -9.20 0.26 4.63
N PRO A 44 -9.18 1.18 5.61
CA PRO A 44 -8.50 0.99 6.88
C PRO A 44 -9.11 -0.14 7.74
N LYS A 45 -10.34 -0.57 7.43
CA LYS A 45 -11.04 -1.70 8.04
C LYS A 45 -11.60 -2.60 6.95
N LEU A 46 -11.50 -3.90 7.16
CA LEU A 46 -12.12 -4.91 6.30
C LEU A 46 -13.64 -4.96 6.54
N ASN A 47 -14.38 -5.66 5.68
CA ASN A 47 -15.85 -5.74 5.79
C ASN A 47 -16.34 -6.36 7.11
N ASP A 48 -15.51 -7.14 7.79
CA ASP A 48 -15.79 -7.74 9.10
C ASP A 48 -15.31 -6.88 10.29
N GLY A 49 -14.87 -5.64 10.04
CA GLY A 49 -14.38 -4.72 11.05
C GLY A 49 -12.91 -4.92 11.45
N THR A 50 -12.23 -5.94 10.91
CA THR A 50 -10.79 -6.15 11.19
C THR A 50 -9.97 -4.95 10.71
N PRO A 51 -9.12 -4.33 11.56
CA PRO A 51 -8.20 -3.29 11.12
C PRO A 51 -7.21 -3.82 10.08
N PHE A 52 -7.01 -3.08 8.99
CA PHE A 52 -6.04 -3.44 7.95
C PHE A 52 -4.89 -2.44 7.94
N PRO A 53 -3.62 -2.86 8.10
CA PRO A 53 -2.54 -1.97 8.55
C PRO A 53 -2.02 -0.96 7.50
N THR A 54 -2.25 -1.20 6.21
CA THR A 54 -1.76 -0.33 5.13
C THR A 54 -2.88 0.10 4.20
N THR A 55 -2.86 1.33 3.70
CA THR A 55 -3.84 1.83 2.72
C THR A 55 -3.45 1.42 1.30
N TYR A 56 -2.14 1.38 1.00
CA TYR A 56 -1.61 0.94 -0.29
C TYR A 56 -0.90 -0.40 -0.11
N TRP A 57 -1.39 -1.43 -0.79
CA TRP A 57 -0.83 -2.79 -0.71
C TRP A 57 -0.25 -3.22 -2.05
N LEU A 58 1.05 -3.54 -2.05
CA LEU A 58 1.76 -4.08 -3.20
C LEU A 58 1.43 -5.57 -3.38
N THR A 59 0.72 -5.91 -4.45
CA THR A 59 0.26 -7.28 -4.72
C THR A 59 1.05 -7.95 -5.83
N CYS A 60 1.65 -7.19 -6.76
CA CYS A 60 2.38 -7.79 -7.88
C CYS A 60 3.56 -8.67 -7.40
N PRO A 61 3.60 -9.97 -7.77
CA PRO A 61 4.61 -10.91 -7.30
C PRO A 61 6.03 -10.57 -7.79
N MET A 62 6.14 -9.98 -8.98
CA MET A 62 7.44 -9.56 -9.54
C MET A 62 8.05 -8.42 -8.74
N TYR A 63 7.24 -7.42 -8.37
CA TYR A 63 7.69 -6.29 -7.56
C TYR A 63 7.96 -6.72 -6.12
N ASN A 64 7.10 -7.55 -5.53
CA ASN A 64 7.35 -8.13 -4.20
C ASN A 64 8.70 -8.87 -4.16
N LYS A 65 9.00 -9.71 -5.16
CA LYS A 65 10.29 -10.41 -5.24
C LYS A 65 11.47 -9.44 -5.40
N LYS A 66 11.33 -8.40 -6.24
CA LYS A 66 12.39 -7.43 -6.48
C LYS A 66 12.66 -6.57 -5.24
N ILE A 67 11.61 -6.09 -4.58
CA ILE A 67 11.72 -5.32 -3.34
C ILE A 67 12.35 -6.18 -2.24
N GLY A 68 11.88 -7.42 -2.04
CA GLY A 68 12.51 -8.32 -1.07
C GLY A 68 14.00 -8.57 -1.34
N SER A 69 14.40 -8.65 -2.62
CA SER A 69 15.83 -8.71 -2.98
C SER A 69 16.59 -7.43 -2.59
N LEU A 70 16.01 -6.25 -2.78
CA LEU A 70 16.65 -4.97 -2.40
C LEU A 70 16.72 -4.82 -0.88
N GLU A 71 15.65 -5.19 -0.16
CA GLU A 71 15.62 -5.20 1.31
C GLU A 71 16.69 -6.12 1.88
N SER A 72 16.85 -7.33 1.32
CA SER A 72 17.91 -8.27 1.74
C SER A 72 19.32 -7.77 1.46
N GLN A 73 19.50 -6.86 0.50
CA GLN A 73 20.77 -6.19 0.21
C GLN A 73 21.06 -5.02 1.15
N GLY A 74 20.12 -4.68 2.04
CA GLY A 74 20.29 -3.61 3.03
C GLY A 74 19.78 -2.25 2.56
N LEU A 75 19.02 -2.17 1.46
CA LEU A 75 18.56 -0.91 0.90
C LEU A 75 17.81 -0.04 1.92
N ILE A 76 17.04 -0.63 2.83
CA ILE A 76 16.32 0.13 3.88
C ILE A 76 17.30 0.94 4.74
N LYS A 77 18.40 0.32 5.19
CA LYS A 77 19.44 1.01 5.98
C LYS A 77 20.16 2.10 5.19
N GLU A 78 20.26 1.95 3.87
CA GLU A 78 20.83 2.99 3.01
C GLU A 78 19.88 4.18 2.89
N LEU A 79 18.58 3.93 2.74
CA LEU A 79 17.55 4.96 2.72
C LEU A 79 17.43 5.70 4.06
N ASP A 80 17.55 4.99 5.19
CA ASP A 80 17.56 5.62 6.52
C ASP A 80 18.76 6.56 6.68
N LYS A 81 19.95 6.13 6.26
CA LYS A 81 21.15 7.00 6.22
C LYS A 81 20.95 8.19 5.28
N GLU A 82 20.31 8.01 4.14
CA GLU A 82 20.02 9.11 3.23
C GLU A 82 19.08 10.13 3.86
N LEU A 83 18.05 9.67 4.58
CA LEU A 83 17.11 10.51 5.34
C LEU A 83 17.80 11.29 6.47
N GLU A 84 18.76 10.68 7.16
CA GLU A 84 19.55 11.35 8.20
C GLU A 84 20.45 12.46 7.64
N ASN A 85 21.07 12.21 6.49
CA ASN A 85 22.06 13.10 5.90
C ASN A 85 21.47 14.17 4.97
N ASN A 86 20.17 14.08 4.64
CA ASN A 86 19.50 15.00 3.73
C ASN A 86 18.25 15.65 4.38
N PRO A 87 18.40 16.88 4.94
CA PRO A 87 17.29 17.59 5.58
C PRO A 87 16.07 17.81 4.68
N ASP A 88 16.28 18.10 3.39
CA ASP A 88 15.18 18.35 2.44
C ASP A 88 14.39 17.05 2.17
N LEU A 89 15.09 15.92 2.09
CA LEU A 89 14.44 14.61 1.95
C LEU A 89 13.67 14.25 3.21
N LYS A 90 14.25 14.53 4.40
CA LYS A 90 13.60 14.31 5.69
C LYS A 90 12.31 15.12 5.83
N GLU A 91 12.30 16.39 5.42
CA GLU A 91 11.11 17.23 5.43
C GLU A 91 10.01 16.65 4.51
N LYS A 92 10.38 16.25 3.28
CA LYS A 92 9.44 15.61 2.34
C LYS A 92 8.87 14.31 2.90
N TRP A 93 9.70 13.49 3.54
CA TRP A 93 9.28 12.25 4.19
C TRP A 93 8.27 12.53 5.31
N GLN A 94 8.57 13.48 6.21
CA GLN A 94 7.65 13.86 7.30
C GLN A 94 6.32 14.42 6.76
N SER A 95 6.38 15.25 5.72
CA SER A 95 5.19 15.76 5.04
C SER A 95 4.34 14.63 4.45
N ARG A 96 4.99 13.63 3.82
CA ARG A 96 4.31 12.46 3.29
C ARG A 96 3.66 11.59 4.37
N GLN A 97 4.29 11.43 5.53
CA GLN A 97 3.69 10.69 6.65
C GLN A 97 2.40 11.37 7.14
N LYS A 98 2.43 12.70 7.28
CA LYS A 98 1.24 13.49 7.67
C LYS A 98 0.13 13.38 6.63
N SER A 99 0.44 13.51 5.35
CA SER A 99 -0.57 13.38 4.30
C SER A 99 -1.13 11.97 4.21
N TYR A 100 -0.30 10.93 4.39
CA TYR A 100 -0.74 9.55 4.43
C TYR A 100 -1.70 9.27 5.59
N GLN A 101 -1.40 9.82 6.78
CA GLN A 101 -2.28 9.73 7.93
C GLN A 101 -3.63 10.40 7.65
N ALA A 102 -3.63 11.63 7.13
CA ALA A 102 -4.85 12.35 6.79
C ALA A 102 -5.70 11.60 5.75
N GLU A 103 -5.09 11.12 4.66
CA GLU A 103 -5.76 10.28 3.64
C GLU A 103 -6.42 9.05 4.27
N ARG A 104 -5.76 8.46 5.28
CA ARG A 104 -6.23 7.24 5.93
C ARG A 104 -7.36 7.52 6.93
N GLU A 105 -7.31 8.65 7.62
CA GLU A 105 -8.39 9.13 8.50
C GLU A 105 -9.64 9.50 7.68
N GLU A 106 -9.49 10.13 6.52
CA GLU A 106 -10.60 10.44 5.61
C GLU A 106 -11.32 9.17 5.10
N LEU A 107 -10.57 8.08 4.88
CA LEU A 107 -11.13 6.79 4.49
C LEU A 107 -11.81 6.05 5.64
N ALA A 108 -11.55 6.43 6.89
CA ALA A 108 -12.16 5.84 8.07
C ALA A 108 -13.55 6.46 8.29
N ASN A 109 -14.56 5.94 7.59
CA ASN A 109 -15.96 6.39 7.71
C ASN A 109 -16.59 6.21 9.12
N ASP A 110 -15.91 5.49 10.02
CA ASP A 110 -16.37 5.23 11.38
C ASP A 110 -15.17 5.13 12.35
N ASN A 111 -15.17 6.00 13.37
CA ASN A 111 -14.15 6.07 14.43
C ASN A 111 -14.38 5.04 15.56
N SER A 112 -15.35 4.14 15.42
CA SER A 112 -15.59 3.08 16.41
C SER A 112 -14.51 1.98 16.38
N GLY A 113 -13.89 1.67 17.51
CA GLY A 113 -12.86 0.61 17.63
C GLY A 113 -11.40 1.08 17.49
N PRO A 114 -10.42 0.16 17.54
CA PRO A 114 -9.00 0.51 17.58
C PRO A 114 -8.56 1.24 16.30
N GLN A 115 -8.04 2.46 16.46
CA GLN A 115 -7.41 3.19 15.37
C GLN A 115 -5.94 2.80 15.25
N ALA A 116 -5.51 2.43 14.05
CA ALA A 116 -4.09 2.30 13.76
C ALA A 116 -3.46 3.69 13.74
N THR A 117 -2.55 3.97 14.67
CA THR A 117 -1.76 5.20 14.74
C THR A 117 -0.37 4.98 14.15
N GLY A 118 0.26 6.06 13.65
CA GLY A 118 1.54 5.99 12.94
C GLY A 118 1.38 5.90 11.42
N GLY A 119 2.49 6.09 10.71
CA GLY A 119 2.58 6.12 9.25
C GLY A 119 2.35 4.76 8.57
N VAL A 120 3.06 4.46 7.49
CA VAL A 120 2.94 3.16 6.81
C VAL A 120 3.17 2.02 7.80
N GLY A 121 2.18 1.12 7.95
CA GLY A 121 2.26 -0.01 8.90
C GLY A 121 2.25 0.37 10.39
N GLY A 122 1.92 1.62 10.73
CA GLY A 122 1.94 2.13 12.11
C GLY A 122 3.30 2.67 12.57
N ALA A 123 4.26 2.89 11.66
CA ALA A 123 5.57 3.43 12.00
C ALA A 123 5.49 4.94 12.33
N ALA A 124 5.85 5.32 13.56
CA ALA A 124 5.96 6.74 13.95
C ALA A 124 7.33 7.35 13.65
N GLU A 125 8.36 6.51 13.47
CA GLU A 125 9.76 6.88 13.22
C GLU A 125 10.35 5.99 12.11
N SER A 126 11.39 6.46 11.41
CA SER A 126 12.25 5.59 10.58
C SER A 126 13.07 4.70 11.52
N ILE A 127 13.42 3.47 11.10
CA ILE A 127 14.18 2.51 11.93
C ILE A 127 15.62 3.00 12.14
#